data_AF-A0A485MZG7-F1
#
_entry.id   AF-A0A485MZG7-F1
#
_cell.length_a   1.000
_cell.length_b   1.000
_cell.length_c   1.000
_cell.angle_alpha   90.00
_cell.angle_beta   90.00
_cell.angle_gamma   90.00
#
_symmetry.space_group_name_H-M   'P 1'
#
loop_
_entity.id
_entity.type
_entity.pdbx_description
1 polymer ?
#
loop_
_entity_poly.entity_id
_entity_poly.type
_entity_poly.pdbx_seq_one_letter_code
_entity_poly.pdbx_strand_id
1 'polypeptide(L)'
;FKDQELFLSLRGLQKAHEDIWLRLCAIYEAGPTLTPHQYRPGDWVYVKRHHRETLEPHWKGPYIVVLTTPTALKVEGIATWVHHTHVRPADPSSIRKDFVT
;
A
#
# COMPACT_ATOMS: atom_id res chain seq x y z
N PHE A 1 36.51 31.59 1.44
CA PHE A 1 36.49 30.31 2.20
C PHE A 1 35.10 29.70 2.28
N LYS A 2 34.07 30.41 2.77
CA LYS A 2 32.68 29.87 2.91
C LYS A 2 32.00 29.49 1.58
N ASP A 3 32.19 30.31 0.54
CA ASP A 3 31.51 30.09 -0.75
C ASP A 3 32.04 28.86 -1.50
N GLN A 4 33.30 28.49 -1.24
CA GLN A 4 33.93 27.32 -1.85
C GLN A 4 33.39 26.02 -1.26
N GLU A 5 33.15 25.96 0.05
CA GLU A 5 32.49 24.79 0.67
C GLU A 5 31.04 24.65 0.23
N LEU A 6 30.30 25.76 0.17
CA LEU A 6 28.93 25.77 -0.35
C LEU A 6 28.88 25.21 -1.78
N PHE A 7 29.78 25.67 -2.64
CA PHE A 7 29.88 25.21 -4.02
C PHE A 7 30.21 23.72 -4.13
N LEU A 8 31.15 23.23 -3.30
CA LEU A 8 31.50 21.80 -3.27
C LEU A 8 30.33 20.93 -2.78
N SER A 9 29.61 21.40 -1.77
CA SER A 9 28.42 20.72 -1.23
C SER A 9 27.31 20.63 -2.27
N LEU A 10 27.00 21.73 -2.96
CA LEU A 10 25.99 21.77 -4.02
C LEU A 10 26.35 20.84 -5.19
N ARG A 11 27.63 20.81 -5.58
CA ARG A 11 28.10 19.89 -6.63
C ARG A 11 27.96 18.43 -6.20
N GLY A 12 28.23 18.12 -4.93
CA GLY A 12 28.01 16.79 -4.37
C GLY A 12 26.54 16.38 -4.41
N LEU A 13 25.64 17.28 -4.02
CA LEU A 13 24.19 17.04 -4.05
C LEU A 13 23.68 16.83 -5.47
N GLN A 14 24.12 17.64 -6.43
CA GLN A 14 23.75 17.48 -7.84
C GLN A 14 24.17 16.10 -8.36
N LYS A 15 25.39 15.66 -8.05
CA LYS A 15 25.89 14.35 -8.51
C LYS A 15 25.13 13.18 -7.87
N ALA A 16 24.77 13.30 -6.59
CA ALA A 16 23.92 12.33 -5.92
C ALA A 16 22.51 12.30 -6.54
N HIS A 17 21.95 13.46 -6.87
CA HIS A 17 20.66 13.56 -7.56
C HIS A 17 20.71 12.87 -8.93
N GLU A 18 21.73 13.13 -9.75
CA GLU A 18 21.90 12.50 -11.07
C GLU A 18 22.02 10.98 -10.98
N ASP A 19 22.77 10.42 -10.02
CA ASP A 19 22.88 8.96 -9.84
C ASP A 19 21.56 8.32 -9.38
N ILE A 20 20.88 8.94 -8.42
CA ILE A 20 19.62 8.42 -7.87
C ILE A 20 18.50 8.53 -8.92
N TRP A 21 18.43 9.63 -9.65
CA TRP A 21 17.38 9.89 -10.63
C TRP A 21 17.39 8.85 -11.76
N LEU A 22 18.57 8.48 -12.28
CA LEU A 22 18.67 7.45 -13.32
C LEU A 22 18.11 6.10 -12.87
N ARG A 23 18.37 5.71 -11.61
CA ARG A 23 17.84 4.48 -11.02
C ARG A 23 16.31 4.54 -10.88
N LEU A 24 15.79 5.68 -10.44
CA LEU A 24 14.35 5.89 -10.30
C LEU A 24 13.66 5.89 -11.67
N CYS A 25 14.20 6.58 -12.67
CA CYS A 25 13.68 6.57 -14.04
C CYS A 25 13.59 5.14 -14.59
N ALA A 26 14.63 4.32 -14.42
CA ALA A 26 14.60 2.93 -14.86
C ALA A 26 13.47 2.12 -14.19
N ILE A 27 13.18 2.36 -12.91
CA ILE A 27 12.07 1.73 -12.18
C ILE A 27 10.71 2.20 -12.73
N TYR A 28 10.56 3.50 -13.01
CA TYR A 28 9.33 4.04 -13.56
C TYR A 28 9.06 3.56 -15.00
N GLU A 29 10.09 3.54 -15.85
CA GLU A 29 10.02 3.09 -17.26
C GLU A 29 9.82 1.59 -17.40
N ALA A 30 10.42 0.78 -16.53
CA ALA A 30 10.20 -0.67 -16.51
C ALA A 30 8.74 -1.06 -16.17
N GLY A 31 7.93 -0.10 -15.71
CA GLY A 31 6.57 -0.33 -15.24
C GLY A 31 6.57 -1.04 -13.88
N PRO A 32 5.49 -0.91 -13.08
CA PRO A 32 5.43 -1.53 -11.77
C PRO A 32 5.42 -3.05 -11.90
N THR A 33 6.53 -3.71 -11.52
CA THR A 33 6.59 -5.17 -11.31
C THR A 33 6.10 -5.60 -9.93
N LEU A 34 5.56 -4.66 -9.16
CA LEU A 34 5.23 -4.87 -7.76
C LEU A 34 3.73 -4.65 -7.56
N THR A 35 2.93 -5.64 -7.95
CA THR A 35 1.74 -5.96 -7.15
C THR A 35 2.11 -7.12 -6.22
N PRO A 36 2.71 -6.86 -5.04
CA PRO A 36 2.91 -7.86 -3.98
C PRO A 36 1.65 -8.67 -3.67
N HIS A 37 0.47 -8.09 -3.95
CA HIS A 37 -0.82 -8.68 -3.69
C HIS A 37 -1.73 -8.67 -4.91
N GLN A 38 -2.60 -9.68 -4.97
CA GLN A 38 -3.47 -9.96 -6.12
C GLN A 38 -4.83 -9.25 -6.07
N TYR A 39 -5.05 -8.38 -5.06
CA TYR A 39 -6.31 -7.68 -4.88
C TYR A 39 -6.58 -6.66 -6.00
N ARG A 40 -7.85 -6.56 -6.39
CA ARG A 40 -8.37 -5.60 -7.38
C ARG A 40 -9.51 -4.78 -6.77
N PRO A 41 -9.77 -3.56 -7.27
CA PRO A 41 -10.99 -2.84 -6.94
C PRO A 41 -12.23 -3.71 -7.25
N GLY A 42 -13.15 -3.79 -6.30
CA GLY A 42 -14.35 -4.64 -6.35
C GLY A 42 -14.23 -5.96 -5.60
N ASP A 43 -13.03 -6.38 -5.20
CA ASP A 43 -12.85 -7.60 -4.39
C ASP A 43 -13.44 -7.41 -2.99
N TRP A 44 -14.01 -8.48 -2.45
CA TRP A 44 -14.46 -8.54 -1.06
C TRP A 44 -13.34 -9.04 -0.17
N VAL A 45 -13.10 -8.37 0.95
CA VAL A 45 -12.00 -8.68 1.86
C VAL A 45 -12.37 -8.51 3.33
N TYR A 46 -11.77 -9.35 4.17
CA TYR A 46 -11.72 -9.14 5.61
C TYR A 46 -10.46 -8.37 5.98
N VAL A 47 -10.57 -7.49 6.97
CA VAL A 47 -9.45 -6.69 7.52
C VAL A 47 -9.12 -7.15 8.93
N LYS A 48 -7.84 -7.43 9.18
CA LYS A 48 -7.31 -7.81 10.48
C LYS A 48 -7.31 -6.61 11.42
N ARG A 49 -7.90 -6.76 12.61
CA ARG A 49 -7.87 -5.77 13.69
C ARG A 49 -7.39 -6.42 14.97
N HIS A 50 -6.48 -5.77 15.69
CA HIS A 50 -6.12 -6.18 17.04
C HIS A 50 -7.10 -5.61 18.05
N HIS A 51 -7.65 -6.45 18.91
CA HIS A 51 -8.43 -5.99 20.06
C HIS A 51 -7.48 -5.57 21.18
N ARG A 52 -7.71 -4.41 21.81
CA ARG A 52 -6.78 -3.88 22.83
C ARG A 52 -6.74 -4.75 24.10
N GLU A 53 -7.83 -5.45 24.41
CA GLU A 53 -7.97 -6.22 25.65
C GLU A 53 -7.40 -7.63 25.54
N THR A 54 -7.55 -8.28 24.39
CA THR A 54 -7.13 -9.67 24.18
C THR A 54 -5.93 -9.82 23.26
N LEU A 55 -5.51 -8.74 22.56
CA LEU A 55 -4.46 -8.71 21.52
C LEU A 55 -4.64 -9.71 20.36
N GLU A 56 -5.65 -10.56 20.44
CA GLU A 56 -6.01 -11.52 19.43
C GLU A 56 -6.43 -10.79 18.14
N PRO A 57 -5.91 -11.23 16.99
CA PRO A 57 -6.33 -10.67 15.72
C PRO A 57 -7.72 -11.19 15.37
N HIS A 58 -8.68 -10.26 15.30
CA HIS A 58 -10.02 -10.53 14.80
C HIS A 58 -10.17 -10.02 13.36
N TRP A 59 -10.85 -10.78 12.52
CA TRP A 59 -11.16 -10.42 11.14
C TRP A 59 -12.49 -9.67 11.10
N LYS A 60 -12.48 -8.41 10.65
CA LYS A 60 -13.68 -7.61 10.44
C LYS A 60 -14.04 -7.51 8.96
N GLY A 61 -15.30 -7.24 8.68
CA GLY A 61 -15.81 -7.18 7.31
C GLY A 61 -16.60 -8.44 6.99
N PRO A 62 -17.14 -8.54 5.77
CA PRO A 62 -16.48 -8.21 4.52
C PRO A 62 -16.57 -6.72 4.12
N TYR A 63 -15.52 -6.21 3.49
CA TYR A 63 -15.41 -4.86 2.91
C TYR A 63 -15.11 -4.95 1.42
N ILE A 64 -15.54 -3.96 0.64
CA ILE A 64 -15.17 -3.85 -0.78
C ILE A 64 -13.87 -3.06 -0.92
N VAL A 65 -12.93 -3.57 -1.73
CA VAL A 65 -11.73 -2.82 -2.12
C VAL A 65 -12.11 -1.74 -3.13
N VAL A 66 -11.76 -0.49 -2.84
CA VAL A 66 -12.04 0.66 -3.72
C VAL A 66 -10.83 1.03 -4.56
N LEU A 67 -9.62 0.96 -3.98
CA LEU A 67 -8.38 1.29 -4.66
C LEU A 67 -7.23 0.40 -4.17
N THR A 68 -6.30 0.11 -5.06
CA THR A 68 -5.13 -0.71 -4.78
C THR A 68 -3.85 0.06 -5.08
N THR A 69 -2.90 0.00 -4.16
CA THR A 69 -1.51 0.42 -4.36
C THR A 69 -0.63 -0.83 -4.20
N PRO A 70 0.67 -0.83 -4.53
CA PRO A 70 1.52 -2.00 -4.37
C PRO A 70 1.49 -2.67 -2.98
N THR A 71 1.42 -1.88 -1.90
CA THR A 71 1.56 -2.41 -0.54
C THR A 71 0.28 -2.34 0.28
N ALA A 72 -0.67 -1.50 -0.12
CA ALA A 72 -1.87 -1.22 0.67
C ALA A 72 -3.14 -1.08 -0.17
N LEU A 73 -4.26 -1.38 0.48
CA LEU A 73 -5.59 -1.28 -0.07
C LEU A 73 -6.35 -0.14 0.58
N LYS A 74 -7.14 0.57 -0.22
CA LYS A 74 -8.21 1.43 0.28
C LYS A 74 -9.50 0.62 0.23
N VAL A 75 -10.11 0.41 1.39
CA VAL A 75 -11.35 -0.35 1.51
C VAL A 75 -12.49 0.56 1.93
N GLU A 76 -13.71 0.21 1.51
CA GLU A 76 -14.91 0.97 1.81
C GLU A 76 -15.17 1.03 3.32
N GLY A 77 -15.60 2.21 3.81
CA GLY A 77 -15.89 2.42 5.23
C GLY A 77 -14.66 2.54 6.15
N ILE A 78 -13.44 2.35 5.65
CA ILE A 78 -12.20 2.56 6.42
C ILE A 78 -11.44 3.78 5.90
N ALA A 79 -11.27 4.79 6.76
CA ALA A 79 -10.58 6.03 6.42
C ALA A 79 -9.09 5.82 6.09
N THR A 80 -8.43 4.88 6.76
CA THR A 80 -7.00 4.57 6.59
C THR A 80 -6.74 3.57 5.46
N TRP A 81 -5.54 3.60 4.90
CA TRP A 81 -5.01 2.55 4.03
C TRP A 81 -4.64 1.30 4.86
N VAL A 82 -4.93 0.11 4.34
CA VAL A 82 -4.66 -1.17 5.02
C VAL A 82 -3.56 -1.90 4.28
N HIS A 83 -2.47 -2.24 4.96
CA HIS A 83 -1.39 -3.03 4.37
C HIS A 83 -1.91 -4.41 3.95
N HIS A 84 -1.47 -4.93 2.81
CA HIS A 84 -2.02 -6.16 2.23
C HIS A 84 -1.88 -7.40 3.12
N THR A 85 -0.90 -7.41 4.02
CA THR A 85 -0.68 -8.51 4.98
C THR A 85 -1.76 -8.59 6.06
N HIS A 86 -2.52 -7.50 6.24
CA HIS A 86 -3.63 -7.41 7.18
C HIS A 86 -4.98 -7.61 6.49
N VAL A 87 -4.97 -8.14 5.27
CA VAL A 87 -6.17 -8.36 4.46
C VAL A 87 -6.25 -9.83 4.08
N ARG A 88 -7.47 -10.38 4.09
CA ARG A 88 -7.77 -11.74 3.62
C ARG A 88 -8.95 -11.67 2.63
N PRO A 89 -8.94 -12.41 1.52
CA PRO A 89 -10.10 -12.47 0.63
C PRO A 89 -11.33 -13.01 1.33
N ALA A 90 -12.50 -12.48 0.97
CA ALA A 90 -13.81 -12.94 1.39
C ALA A 90 -14.56 -13.51 0.19
N ASP A 91 -15.26 -14.64 0.38
CA ASP A 91 -16.02 -15.29 -0.69
C ASP A 91 -17.33 -14.52 -0.93
N PRO A 92 -17.57 -13.95 -2.12
CA PRO A 92 -18.82 -13.23 -2.42
C PRO A 92 -20.08 -14.08 -2.22
N SER A 93 -19.97 -15.41 -2.31
CA SER A 93 -21.09 -16.34 -2.14
C SER A 93 -21.50 -16.53 -0.67
N SER A 94 -20.57 -16.36 0.29
CA SER A 94 -20.91 -16.35 1.71
C SER A 94 -21.57 -15.03 2.12
N ILE A 95 -21.17 -13.92 1.49
CA ILE A 95 -21.68 -12.58 1.77
C ILE A 95 -23.14 -12.43 1.35
N ARG A 96 -23.52 -12.98 0.20
CA ARG A 96 -24.90 -12.87 -0.32
C ARG A 96 -25.96 -13.58 0.55
N LYS A 97 -25.56 -14.51 1.41
CA LYS A 97 -26.48 -15.19 2.34
C LYS A 97 -26.87 -14.30 3.52
N ASP A 98 -25.97 -13.44 3.96
CA ASP A 98 -26.14 -12.58 5.13
C ASP A 98 -27.08 -11.37 4.87
N PHE A 99 -27.32 -11.04 3.60
CA PHE A 99 -28.23 -9.96 3.18
C PHE A 99 -29.66 -10.43 2.83
N VAL A 100 -29.94 -11.74 2.85
CA VAL A 100 -31.21 -12.34 2.39
C VAL A 100 -32.02 -12.97 3.55
N THR A 101 -31.62 -12.76 4.80
CA THR A 101 -32.41 -13.13 5.99
C THR A 101 -32.84 -11.89 6.75
#